data_AF-A0A8I6YIP3-F1
#
_entry.id   AF-A0A8I6YIP3-F1
#
_cell.length_a   1.000
_cell.length_b   1.000
_cell.length_c   1.000
_cell.angle_alpha   90.00
_cell.angle_beta   90.00
_cell.angle_gamma   90.00
#
_symmetry.space_group_name_H-M   'P 1'
#
loop_
_entity.id
_entity.type
_entity.pdbx_description
1 polymer ?
#
loop_
_entity_poly.entity_id
_entity_poly.type
_entity_poly.pdbx_seq_one_letter_code
_entity_poly.pdbx_strand_id
1 'polypeptide(L)'
;MISFDLLCPCPVHMMITLILLGKVSISLEDPDYKGLELDVFCEKHEKAAERLVAFEGTYTGRRFLACAEPEGHKCGFVQWVDHQWPPTMENALLMLWAMVEESKFARVNDNFESAFTIHNLIEEKNKLDANYDKLVQDVHQLMDMQEDRVVDLSYVHANLIYLQQCRKNCWMI
;
A
#
# COMPACT_ATOMS: atom_id res chain seq x y z
N MET A 1 -37.49 4.82 -5.97
CA MET A 1 -36.85 4.21 -4.78
C MET A 1 -36.83 2.71 -4.99
N ILE A 2 -35.72 2.16 -5.49
CA ILE A 2 -35.54 0.71 -5.58
C ILE A 2 -34.74 0.33 -4.34
N SER A 3 -35.32 -0.56 -3.54
CA SER A 3 -34.78 -1.06 -2.27
C SER A 3 -33.45 -1.78 -2.50
N PHE A 4 -32.47 -1.48 -1.65
CA PHE A 4 -31.11 -2.04 -1.65
C PHE A 4 -31.00 -3.35 -0.84
N ASP A 5 -32.11 -3.99 -0.50
CA ASP A 5 -32.16 -5.08 0.49
C ASP A 5 -31.93 -6.50 -0.08
N LEU A 6 -31.23 -6.62 -1.22
CA LEU A 6 -30.88 -7.92 -1.83
C LEU A 6 -29.41 -8.04 -2.26
N LEU A 7 -28.51 -7.30 -1.60
CA LEU A 7 -27.08 -7.56 -1.69
C LEU A 7 -26.70 -8.64 -0.67
N CYS A 8 -26.77 -9.90 -1.10
CA CYS A 8 -26.18 -11.01 -0.36
C CYS A 8 -24.65 -10.81 -0.34
N PRO A 9 -23.98 -10.83 0.83
CA PRO A 9 -22.55 -10.55 0.94
C PRO A 9 -21.70 -11.78 0.61
N CYS A 10 -22.03 -12.51 -0.47
CA CYS A 10 -21.24 -13.63 -0.93
C CYS A 10 -20.18 -13.17 -1.97
N PRO A 11 -18.90 -13.53 -1.82
CA PRO A 11 -17.81 -13.11 -2.73
C PRO A 11 -18.10 -13.39 -4.21
N VAL A 12 -18.80 -14.50 -4.48
CA VAL A 12 -19.27 -14.90 -5.81
C VAL A 12 -20.13 -13.86 -6.54
N HIS A 13 -20.83 -12.98 -5.82
CA HIS A 13 -21.64 -11.93 -6.46
C HIS A 13 -20.85 -10.66 -6.79
N MET A 14 -19.69 -10.43 -6.17
CA MET A 14 -18.83 -9.30 -6.51
C MET A 14 -18.15 -9.48 -7.88
N MET A 15 -17.86 -10.72 -8.30
CA MET A 15 -17.25 -10.98 -9.61
C MET A 15 -18.20 -10.79 -10.80
N ILE A 16 -19.51 -11.04 -10.63
CA ILE A 16 -20.51 -10.79 -11.68
C ILE A 16 -20.66 -9.28 -11.95
N THR A 17 -20.41 -8.44 -10.93
CA THR A 17 -20.54 -6.99 -11.04
C THR A 17 -19.39 -6.34 -11.81
N LEU A 18 -18.19 -6.94 -11.84
CA LEU A 18 -17.06 -6.43 -12.62
C LEU A 18 -17.26 -6.60 -14.12
N ILE A 19 -17.93 -7.67 -14.55
CA ILE A 19 -18.30 -7.91 -15.96
C ILE A 19 -19.30 -6.84 -16.44
N LEU A 20 -20.18 -6.36 -15.55
CA LEU A 20 -21.21 -5.35 -15.86
C LEU A 20 -20.73 -3.89 -15.76
N LEU A 21 -19.57 -3.63 -15.16
CA LEU A 21 -19.00 -2.29 -14.99
C LEU A 21 -18.01 -1.90 -16.11
N GLY A 22 -17.94 -2.65 -17.21
CA GLY A 22 -17.17 -2.25 -18.40
C GLY A 22 -15.64 -2.21 -18.21
N LYS A 23 -15.13 -2.78 -17.12
CA LYS A 23 -13.71 -3.13 -17.00
C LYS A 23 -13.59 -4.58 -17.44
N VAL A 24 -13.22 -4.76 -18.70
CA VAL A 24 -12.96 -6.06 -19.33
C VAL A 24 -12.19 -6.94 -18.36
N SER A 25 -12.81 -8.03 -17.92
CA SER A 25 -12.14 -9.08 -17.17
C SER A 25 -11.02 -9.63 -18.04
N ILE A 26 -9.84 -9.73 -17.42
CA ILE A 26 -8.56 -10.02 -18.04
C ILE A 26 -8.72 -11.24 -18.96
N SER A 27 -8.62 -11.03 -20.27
CA SER A 27 -8.38 -12.13 -21.20
C SER A 27 -6.92 -12.52 -21.09
N LEU A 28 -6.65 -13.81 -21.10
CA LEU A 28 -5.29 -14.31 -21.32
C LEU A 28 -4.99 -14.25 -22.82
N GLU A 29 -3.81 -13.73 -23.18
CA GLU A 29 -3.28 -13.90 -24.54
C GLU A 29 -2.78 -15.34 -24.67
N ASP A 30 -3.46 -16.12 -25.51
CA ASP A 30 -3.04 -17.47 -25.87
C ASP A 30 -2.33 -17.43 -27.23
N PRO A 31 -1.03 -17.78 -27.32
CA PRO A 31 -0.30 -17.82 -28.59
C PRO A 31 -0.98 -18.70 -29.65
N ASP A 32 -1.65 -19.77 -29.24
CA ASP A 32 -2.30 -20.76 -30.09
C ASP A 32 -3.75 -20.36 -30.42
N TYR A 33 -4.31 -19.37 -29.71
CA TYR A 33 -5.67 -18.90 -29.90
C TYR A 33 -5.78 -17.36 -29.80
N LYS A 34 -5.36 -16.67 -30.87
CA LYS A 34 -5.34 -15.21 -30.99
C LYS A 34 -5.74 -14.73 -32.38
N GLY A 35 -5.96 -13.42 -32.51
CA GLY A 35 -6.27 -12.75 -33.77
C GLY A 35 -7.76 -12.63 -34.03
N LEU A 36 -8.13 -12.31 -35.27
CA LEU A 36 -9.51 -12.04 -35.66
C LEU A 36 -10.20 -13.29 -36.23
N GLU A 37 -11.46 -13.49 -35.88
CA GLU A 37 -12.39 -14.43 -36.49
C GLU A 37 -13.12 -13.72 -37.64
N LEU A 38 -12.71 -13.98 -38.88
CA LEU A 38 -13.19 -13.23 -40.04
C LEU A 38 -14.66 -13.53 -40.40
N ASP A 39 -15.22 -14.62 -39.87
CA ASP A 39 -16.59 -15.05 -40.15
C ASP A 39 -17.60 -14.56 -39.08
N VAL A 40 -17.12 -13.89 -38.02
CA VAL A 40 -17.95 -13.40 -36.91
C VAL A 40 -17.67 -11.92 -36.69
N PHE A 41 -18.72 -11.09 -36.60
CA PHE A 41 -18.59 -9.63 -36.52
C PHE A 41 -19.27 -9.07 -35.26
N CYS A 42 -18.69 -8.06 -34.60
CA CYS A 42 -19.45 -7.27 -33.60
C CYS A 42 -20.50 -6.46 -34.36
N GLU A 43 -21.78 -6.68 -34.03
CA GLU A 43 -22.92 -6.01 -34.67
C GLU A 43 -22.86 -4.48 -34.57
N LYS A 44 -22.27 -3.95 -33.49
CA LYS A 44 -22.20 -2.49 -33.26
C LYS A 44 -21.10 -1.80 -34.05
N HIS A 45 -19.99 -2.48 -34.33
CA HIS A 45 -18.79 -1.86 -34.92
C HIS A 45 -18.45 -2.41 -36.31
N GLU A 46 -19.18 -3.44 -36.77
CA GLU A 46 -19.03 -4.06 -38.09
C GLU A 46 -17.60 -4.56 -38.36
N LYS A 47 -16.87 -4.89 -37.29
CA LYS A 47 -15.51 -5.43 -37.32
C LYS A 47 -15.52 -6.90 -36.94
N ALA A 48 -14.58 -7.65 -37.54
CA ALA A 48 -14.33 -9.03 -37.19
C ALA A 48 -14.06 -9.16 -35.67
N ALA A 49 -14.59 -10.23 -35.08
CA ALA A 49 -14.45 -10.49 -33.67
C ALA A 49 -13.03 -10.95 -33.32
N GLU A 50 -12.56 -10.61 -32.13
CA GLU A 50 -11.26 -11.00 -31.61
C GLU A 50 -11.36 -12.30 -30.82
N ARG A 51 -10.40 -13.22 -31.02
CA ARG A 51 -10.24 -14.47 -30.27
C ARG A 51 -9.56 -14.20 -28.95
N LEU A 52 -10.21 -14.60 -27.86
CA LEU A 52 -9.79 -14.37 -26.48
C LEU A 52 -10.00 -15.63 -25.62
N VAL A 53 -9.27 -15.71 -24.51
CA VAL A 53 -9.40 -16.79 -23.52
C VAL A 53 -9.72 -16.18 -22.16
N ALA A 54 -10.79 -16.63 -21.53
CA ALA A 54 -11.19 -16.12 -20.24
C ALA A 54 -10.20 -16.55 -19.16
N PHE A 55 -9.79 -15.61 -18.30
CA PHE A 55 -8.87 -15.88 -17.19
C PHE A 55 -9.52 -15.68 -15.82
N GLU A 56 -10.84 -15.51 -15.72
CA GLU A 56 -11.50 -15.19 -14.45
C GLU A 56 -12.67 -16.12 -14.16
N GLY A 57 -12.83 -16.45 -12.87
CA GLY A 57 -13.94 -17.22 -12.33
C GLY A 57 -14.07 -18.63 -12.93
N THR A 58 -15.31 -19.13 -12.96
CA THR A 58 -15.62 -20.46 -13.49
C THR A 58 -15.46 -20.58 -14.99
N TYR A 59 -15.17 -19.49 -15.70
CA TYR A 59 -14.93 -19.51 -17.15
C TYR A 59 -13.46 -19.62 -17.52
N THR A 60 -12.56 -19.68 -16.53
CA THR A 60 -11.12 -19.77 -16.75
C THR A 60 -10.77 -20.84 -17.78
N GLY A 61 -9.95 -20.46 -18.76
CA GLY A 61 -9.48 -21.32 -19.86
C GLY A 61 -10.46 -21.47 -21.03
N ARG A 62 -11.68 -20.93 -20.96
CA ARG A 62 -12.65 -21.04 -22.07
C ARG A 62 -12.40 -19.97 -23.13
N ARG A 63 -12.48 -20.38 -24.39
CA ARG A 63 -12.33 -19.51 -25.56
C ARG A 63 -13.62 -18.79 -25.91
N PHE A 64 -13.50 -17.51 -26.21
CA PHE A 64 -14.60 -16.66 -26.65
C PHE A 64 -14.16 -15.67 -27.73
N LEU A 65 -15.16 -15.20 -28.48
CA LEU A 65 -15.04 -14.13 -29.46
C LEU A 65 -15.60 -12.86 -28.84
N ALA A 66 -14.90 -11.75 -29.01
CA ALA A 66 -15.31 -10.46 -28.47
C ALA A 66 -15.08 -9.31 -29.45
N CYS A 67 -15.54 -8.12 -29.06
CA CYS A 67 -15.27 -6.90 -29.80
C CYS A 67 -13.77 -6.59 -29.83
N ALA A 68 -13.21 -6.43 -31.04
CA ALA A 68 -11.82 -6.07 -31.29
C ALA A 68 -11.50 -4.56 -31.09
N GLU A 69 -12.46 -3.76 -30.63
CA GLU A 69 -12.20 -2.36 -30.25
C GLU A 69 -11.28 -2.29 -29.01
N PRO A 70 -10.48 -1.23 -28.87
CA PRO A 70 -9.62 -1.05 -27.71
C PRO A 70 -10.43 -0.95 -26.41
N GLU A 71 -9.75 -1.19 -25.28
CA GLU A 71 -10.34 -1.05 -23.96
C GLU A 71 -11.01 0.32 -23.77
N GLY A 72 -12.19 0.33 -23.13
CA GLY A 72 -13.06 1.51 -23.01
C GLY A 72 -14.01 1.75 -24.19
N HIS A 73 -13.79 1.13 -25.36
CA HIS A 73 -14.65 1.25 -26.54
C HIS A 73 -15.33 -0.07 -26.94
N LYS A 74 -15.07 -1.17 -26.21
CA LYS A 74 -15.68 -2.48 -26.48
C LYS A 74 -17.21 -2.42 -26.38
N CYS A 75 -17.90 -3.02 -27.36
CA CYS A 75 -19.37 -3.03 -27.47
C CYS A 75 -20.08 -3.93 -26.44
N GLY A 76 -19.33 -4.77 -25.71
CA GLY A 76 -19.91 -5.83 -24.86
C GLY A 76 -20.30 -7.10 -25.62
N PHE A 77 -20.05 -7.17 -26.94
CA PHE A 77 -20.22 -8.41 -27.72
C PHE A 77 -19.33 -9.53 -27.17
N VAL A 78 -19.94 -10.69 -26.91
CA VAL A 78 -19.27 -11.90 -26.44
C VAL A 78 -19.98 -13.12 -27.03
N GLN A 79 -19.22 -14.04 -27.61
CA GLN A 79 -19.71 -15.34 -28.09
C GLN A 79 -18.75 -16.45 -27.66
N TRP A 80 -19.24 -17.44 -26.92
CA TRP A 80 -18.42 -18.56 -26.46
C TRP A 80 -18.19 -19.58 -27.57
N VAL A 81 -16.94 -20.03 -27.71
CA VAL A 81 -16.55 -21.08 -28.66
C VAL A 81 -16.58 -22.45 -27.99
N ASP A 82 -16.08 -22.52 -26.76
CA ASP A 82 -16.07 -23.76 -26.00
C ASP A 82 -17.39 -23.98 -25.26
N HIS A 83 -17.76 -25.24 -25.08
CA HIS A 83 -18.90 -25.62 -24.25
C HIS A 83 -18.68 -25.18 -22.80
N GLN A 84 -19.77 -25.13 -22.04
CA GLN A 84 -19.67 -24.97 -20.59
C GLN A 84 -18.87 -26.13 -19.99
N TRP A 85 -18.16 -25.83 -18.91
CA TRP A 85 -17.44 -26.86 -18.20
C TRP A 85 -18.42 -27.85 -17.56
N PRO A 86 -18.04 -29.13 -17.40
CA PRO A 86 -18.83 -30.03 -16.59
C PRO A 86 -18.90 -29.50 -15.14
N PRO A 87 -19.97 -29.78 -14.38
CA PRO A 87 -20.15 -29.24 -13.03
C PRO A 87 -18.97 -29.48 -12.09
N THR A 88 -18.30 -30.62 -12.22
CA THR A 88 -17.08 -30.93 -11.44
C THR A 88 -15.96 -29.92 -11.67
N MET A 89 -15.76 -29.48 -12.91
CA MET A 89 -14.73 -28.52 -13.26
C MET A 89 -15.13 -27.10 -12.86
N GLU A 90 -16.40 -26.71 -13.05
CA GLU A 90 -16.90 -25.41 -12.56
C GLU A 90 -16.73 -25.28 -11.05
N ASN A 91 -17.06 -26.31 -10.29
CA ASN A 91 -16.88 -26.34 -8.84
C ASN A 91 -15.39 -26.25 -8.44
N ALA A 92 -14.50 -26.96 -9.15
CA ALA A 92 -13.07 -26.88 -8.90
C ALA A 92 -12.52 -25.47 -9.16
N LEU A 93 -12.90 -24.86 -10.28
CA LEU A 93 -12.52 -23.48 -10.61
C LEU A 93 -13.07 -22.50 -9.57
N LEU A 94 -14.32 -22.66 -9.15
CA LEU A 94 -14.92 -21.83 -8.12
C LEU A 94 -14.13 -21.88 -6.80
N MET A 95 -13.73 -23.07 -6.36
CA MET A 95 -12.92 -23.23 -5.15
C MET A 95 -11.53 -22.60 -5.29
N LEU A 96 -10.88 -22.78 -6.44
CA LEU A 96 -9.56 -22.19 -6.71
C LEU A 96 -9.63 -20.65 -6.70
N TRP A 97 -10.66 -20.06 -7.30
CA TRP A 97 -10.86 -18.61 -7.28
C TRP A 97 -11.15 -18.07 -5.90
N ALA A 98 -11.98 -18.77 -5.11
CA ALA A 98 -12.21 -18.42 -3.70
C ALA A 98 -10.89 -18.38 -2.91
N MET A 99 -10.01 -19.39 -3.07
CA MET A 99 -8.70 -19.41 -2.41
C MET A 99 -7.80 -18.23 -2.83
N VAL A 100 -7.81 -17.87 -4.12
CA VAL A 100 -7.02 -16.75 -4.65
C VAL A 100 -7.55 -15.41 -4.11
N GLU A 101 -8.86 -15.22 -4.06
CA GLU A 101 -9.48 -14.03 -3.50
C GLU A 101 -9.19 -13.88 -2.01
N GLU A 102 -9.34 -14.96 -1.23
CA GLU A 102 -9.00 -14.99 0.19
C GLU A 102 -7.53 -14.67 0.42
N SER A 103 -6.62 -15.24 -0.37
CA SER A 103 -5.18 -14.95 -0.30
C SER A 103 -4.87 -13.48 -0.61
N LYS A 104 -5.50 -12.90 -1.64
CA LYS A 104 -5.35 -11.48 -1.98
C LYS A 104 -5.85 -10.59 -0.85
N PHE A 105 -7.01 -10.91 -0.27
CA PHE A 105 -7.60 -10.15 0.83
C PHE A 105 -6.72 -10.18 2.08
N ALA A 106 -6.24 -11.37 2.48
CA ALA A 106 -5.33 -11.52 3.62
C ALA A 106 -4.08 -10.64 3.47
N ARG A 107 -3.44 -10.66 2.29
CA ARG A 107 -2.26 -9.83 2.02
C ARG A 107 -2.55 -8.33 2.09
N VAL A 108 -3.70 -7.89 1.58
CA VAL A 108 -4.10 -6.48 1.65
C VAL A 108 -4.35 -6.07 3.11
N ASN A 109 -4.97 -6.94 3.90
CA ASN A 109 -5.18 -6.70 5.33
C ASN A 109 -3.85 -6.60 6.09
N ASP A 110 -2.93 -7.54 5.89
CA ASP A 110 -1.60 -7.51 6.52
C ASP A 110 -0.81 -6.25 6.14
N ASN A 111 -0.90 -5.83 4.88
CA ASN A 111 -0.28 -4.59 4.40
C ASN A 111 -0.90 -3.35 5.09
N PHE A 112 -2.22 -3.33 5.27
CA PHE A 112 -2.92 -2.25 5.96
C PHE A 112 -2.54 -2.18 7.44
N GLU A 113 -2.56 -3.31 8.14
CA GLU A 113 -2.12 -3.42 9.53
C GLU A 113 -0.67 -2.98 9.69
N SER A 114 0.22 -3.46 8.82
CA SER A 114 1.63 -3.07 8.81
C SER A 114 1.80 -1.56 8.61
N ALA A 115 1.05 -0.95 7.69
CA ALA A 115 1.10 0.50 7.46
C ALA A 115 0.64 1.30 8.69
N PHE A 116 -0.42 0.84 9.36
CA PHE A 116 -0.90 1.45 10.59
C PHE A 116 0.16 1.35 11.72
N THR A 117 0.77 0.17 11.90
CA THR A 117 1.86 -0.02 12.87
C THR A 117 3.06 0.88 12.57
N ILE A 118 3.47 0.99 11.31
CA ILE A 118 4.57 1.87 10.88
C ILE A 118 4.27 3.33 11.24
N HIS A 119 3.05 3.80 10.98
CA HIS A 119 2.64 5.16 11.33
C HIS A 119 2.79 5.43 12.83
N ASN A 120 2.29 4.52 13.68
CA ASN A 120 2.39 4.66 15.13
C ASN A 120 3.85 4.69 15.60
N LEU A 121 4.70 3.80 15.07
CA LEU A 121 6.13 3.77 15.40
C LEU A 121 6.85 5.05 14.97
N ILE A 122 6.50 5.63 13.81
CA ILE A 122 7.04 6.92 13.38
C ILE A 122 6.64 8.03 14.34
N GLU A 123 5.40 8.03 14.82
CA GLU A 123 4.92 9.03 15.78
C GLU A 123 5.67 8.93 17.12
N GLU A 124 5.84 7.72 17.65
CA GLU A 124 6.63 7.49 18.88
C GLU A 124 8.09 7.89 18.71
N LYS A 125 8.69 7.56 17.56
CA LYS A 125 10.07 7.94 17.22
C LYS A 125 10.24 9.46 17.20
N ASN A 126 9.30 10.19 16.60
CA ASN A 126 9.33 11.66 16.58
C ASN A 126 9.21 12.26 18.00
N LYS A 127 8.37 11.68 18.87
CA LYS A 127 8.28 12.10 20.28
C LYS A 127 9.60 11.86 21.03
N LEU A 128 10.24 10.72 20.77
CA LEU A 128 11.52 10.38 21.39
C LEU A 128 12.64 11.31 20.92
N ASP A 129 12.71 11.61 19.62
CA ASP A 129 13.66 12.56 19.05
C ASP A 129 13.52 13.95 19.70
N ALA A 130 12.29 14.46 19.83
CA ALA A 130 12.05 15.75 20.49
C ALA A 130 12.47 15.76 21.97
N ASN A 131 12.25 14.66 22.69
CA ASN A 131 12.71 14.52 24.07
C ASN A 131 14.24 14.46 24.17
N TYR A 132 14.89 13.78 23.22
CA TYR A 132 16.35 13.70 23.15
C TYR A 132 16.96 15.07 22.86
N ASP A 133 16.44 15.81 21.89
CA ASP A 133 16.90 17.17 21.55
C ASP A 133 16.80 18.10 22.76
N LYS A 134 15.69 18.02 23.50
CA LYS A 134 15.52 18.77 24.74
C LYS A 134 16.56 18.38 25.79
N LEU A 135 16.80 17.08 25.99
CA LEU A 135 17.81 16.62 26.96
C LEU A 135 19.22 17.13 26.60
N VAL A 136 19.58 17.11 25.31
CA VAL A 136 20.85 17.66 24.84
C VAL A 136 20.93 19.15 25.15
N GLN A 137 19.85 19.90 24.94
CA GLN A 137 19.79 21.32 25.28
C GLN A 137 19.97 21.58 26.79
N ASP A 138 19.27 20.81 27.63
CA ASP A 138 19.36 20.92 29.09
C ASP A 138 20.78 20.60 29.59
N VAL A 139 21.45 19.61 29.00
CA VAL A 139 22.85 19.26 29.32
C VAL A 139 23.81 20.38 28.92
N HIS A 140 23.66 20.97 27.73
CA HIS A 140 24.49 22.11 27.32
C HIS A 140 24.34 23.28 28.29
N GLN A 141 23.11 23.62 28.69
CA GLN A 141 22.87 24.69 29.68
C GLN A 141 23.53 24.41 31.03
N LEU A 142 23.52 23.15 31.49
CA LEU A 142 24.18 22.76 32.74
C LEU A 142 25.70 22.87 32.64
N MET A 143 26.28 22.53 31.50
CA MET A 143 27.71 22.66 31.23
C MET A 143 28.15 24.12 31.25
N ASP A 144 27.41 25.00 30.56
CA ASP A 144 27.67 26.45 30.54
C ASP A 144 27.63 27.03 31.98
N MET A 145 26.62 26.65 32.77
CA MET A 145 26.52 27.06 34.17
C MET A 145 27.62 26.49 35.08
N GLN A 146 28.23 25.36 34.72
CA GLN A 146 29.40 24.85 35.43
C GLN A 146 30.66 25.63 35.06
N GLU A 147 30.85 25.94 33.78
CA GLU A 147 31.99 26.72 33.29
C GLU A 147 32.02 28.12 33.92
N ASP A 148 30.90 28.83 33.92
CA ASP A 148 30.78 30.15 34.57
C ASP A 148 31.13 30.11 36.07
N ARG A 149 30.68 29.07 36.78
CA ARG A 149 31.01 28.91 38.22
C ARG A 149 32.49 28.61 38.44
N VAL A 150 33.11 27.83 37.57
CA VAL A 150 34.56 27.55 37.64
C VAL A 150 35.36 28.83 37.43
N VAL A 151 34.95 29.66 36.46
CA VAL A 151 35.59 30.95 36.19
C VAL A 151 35.47 31.89 37.40
N ASP A 152 34.27 32.07 37.96
CA ASP A 152 34.07 32.95 39.12
C ASP A 152 34.87 32.48 40.35
N LEU A 153 34.87 31.16 40.62
CA LEU A 153 35.63 30.59 41.73
C LEU A 153 37.15 30.81 41.53
N SER A 154 37.65 30.70 40.30
CA SER A 154 39.06 30.96 39.98
C SER A 154 39.44 32.42 40.22
N TYR A 155 38.55 33.36 39.87
CA TYR A 155 38.75 34.79 40.06
C TYR A 155 38.78 35.16 41.55
N VAL A 156 37.81 34.67 42.32
CA VAL A 156 37.78 34.88 43.78
C VAL A 156 39.03 34.29 44.43
N HIS A 157 39.45 33.09 44.01
CA HIS A 157 40.65 32.44 44.54
C HIS A 157 41.91 33.27 44.25
N ALA A 158 42.08 33.76 43.02
CA ALA A 158 43.21 34.61 42.64
C ALA A 158 43.27 35.90 43.47
N ASN A 159 42.11 36.57 43.68
CA ASN A 159 42.03 37.76 44.52
C ASN A 159 42.41 37.48 45.97
N LEU A 160 41.98 36.33 46.50
CA LEU A 160 42.30 35.93 47.87
C LEU A 160 43.80 35.69 48.05
N ILE A 161 44.44 35.01 47.08
CA ILE A 161 45.89 34.82 47.05
C ILE A 161 46.61 36.18 47.00
N TYR A 162 46.18 37.08 46.12
CA TYR A 162 46.78 38.40 45.98
C TYR A 162 46.72 39.21 47.29
N LEU A 163 45.56 39.23 47.95
CA LEU A 163 45.40 39.90 49.24
C LEU A 163 46.26 39.29 50.35
N GLN A 164 46.37 37.96 50.39
CA GLN A 164 47.27 37.27 51.32
C GLN A 164 48.74 37.66 51.08
N GLN A 165 49.17 37.78 49.83
CA GLN A 165 50.52 38.20 49.48
C GLN A 165 50.78 39.65 49.92
N CYS A 166 49.86 40.58 49.63
CA CYS A 166 49.95 41.98 50.08
C CYS A 166 50.01 42.07 51.61
N ARG A 167 49.18 41.30 52.32
CA ARG A 167 49.20 41.24 53.78
C ARG A 167 50.54 40.74 54.32
N LYS A 168 51.13 39.69 53.73
CA LYS A 168 52.46 39.20 54.12
C LYS A 168 53.56 40.25 53.86
N ASN A 169 53.49 40.96 52.75
CA ASN A 169 54.48 41.97 52.37
C ASN A 169 54.41 43.23 53.26
N CYS A 170 53.23 43.64 53.70
CA CYS A 170 53.08 44.74 54.67
C CYS A 170 53.65 44.42 56.06
N TRP A 171 53.85 43.14 56.41
CA TRP A 171 54.49 42.73 57.67
C TRP A 171 56.02 42.64 57.57
N MET A 172 56.59 42.81 56.36
CA MET A 172 58.05 42.76 56.10
C MET A 172 58.70 44.14 55.94
N ILE A 173 57.95 45.24 56.18
CA ILE A 173 58.45 46.62 56.24
C ILE A 173 58.33 47.09 57.69
#